data_AF-B7BHE5-F1
#
_entry.id   AF-B7BHE5-F1
#
_cell.length_a   1.000
_cell.length_b   1.000
_cell.length_c   1.000
_cell.angle_alpha   90.00
_cell.angle_beta   90.00
_cell.angle_gamma   90.00
#
_symmetry.space_group_name_H-M   'P 1'
#
loop_
_entity.id
_entity.type
_entity.pdbx_description
1 polymer ?
#
loop_
_entity_poly.entity_id
_entity_poly.type
_entity_poly.pdbx_seq_one_letter_code
_entity_poly.pdbx_strand_id
1 'polypeptide(L)'
;MTFCDVFCEQGVFSVEQSERLLKAARSQRFKLKLHADEIVPFGGAELAVRLKAVSADHLLHVSDTGIKRLARSGTIATLLP
;
A
#
# COMPACT_ATOMS: atom_id res chain seq x y z
N MET A 1 15.82 11.27 -1.42
CA MET A 1 14.81 10.75 -0.46
C MET A 1 14.69 9.26 -0.69
N THR A 2 14.68 8.46 0.37
CA THR A 2 14.66 7.00 0.26
C THR A 2 13.27 6.47 0.60
N PHE A 3 12.81 5.48 -0.16
CA PHE A 3 11.51 4.84 0.01
C PHE A 3 11.70 3.40 0.51
N CYS A 4 10.71 2.90 1.24
CA CYS A 4 10.58 1.49 1.58
C CYS A 4 9.24 1.01 1.03
N ASP A 5 9.29 -0.12 0.33
CA ASP A 5 8.17 -0.73 -0.36
C ASP A 5 7.98 -2.16 0.17
N VAL A 6 6.79 -2.71 -0.02
CA VAL A 6 6.45 -4.08 0.32
C VAL A 6 5.41 -4.61 -0.64
N PHE A 7 5.56 -5.90 -1.00
CA PHE A 7 4.53 -6.61 -1.74
C PHE A 7 3.51 -7.21 -0.78
N CYS A 8 2.40 -6.49 -0.58
CA CYS A 8 1.33 -6.85 0.34
C CYS A 8 0.31 -7.73 -0.40
N GLU A 9 0.53 -9.03 -0.39
CA GLU A 9 -0.22 -9.99 -1.20
C GLU A 9 -0.35 -11.37 -0.52
N GLN A 10 -1.41 -12.10 -0.85
CA GLN A 10 -1.63 -13.47 -0.43
C GLN A 10 -0.44 -14.36 -0.82
N GLY A 11 0.16 -15.02 0.18
CA GLY A 11 1.32 -15.88 -0.02
C GLY A 11 2.68 -15.17 -0.05
N VAL A 12 2.71 -13.84 0.13
CA VAL A 12 3.95 -13.04 0.20
C VAL A 12 4.11 -12.36 1.57
N PHE A 13 3.56 -11.15 1.75
CA PHE A 13 3.44 -10.52 3.06
C PHE A 13 1.98 -10.20 3.35
N SER A 14 1.48 -10.64 4.51
CA SER A 14 0.14 -10.28 4.97
C SER A 14 0.00 -8.77 5.19
N VAL A 15 -1.23 -8.28 5.30
CA VAL A 15 -1.52 -6.88 5.65
C VAL A 15 -0.85 -6.49 6.97
N GLU A 16 -0.87 -7.37 7.97
CA GLU A 16 -0.27 -7.15 9.30
C GLU A 16 1.26 -7.13 9.24
N GLN A 17 1.85 -8.04 8.46
CA GLN A 17 3.31 -8.09 8.27
C GLN A 17 3.81 -6.84 7.53
N SER A 18 3.09 -6.44 6.48
CA SER A 18 3.34 -5.22 5.71
C SER A 18 3.21 -3.98 6.59
N GLU A 19 2.17 -3.89 7.42
CA GLU A 19 1.98 -2.79 8.36
C GLU A 19 3.14 -2.70 9.36
N ARG A 20 3.59 -3.83 9.90
CA ARG A 20 4.71 -3.89 10.85
C ARG A 20 6.01 -3.41 10.20
N LEU A 21 6.32 -3.90 9.00
CA LEU A 21 7.52 -3.53 8.24
C LEU A 21 7.54 -2.02 7.95
N LEU A 22 6.45 -1.49 7.39
CA LEU A 22 6.38 -0.10 6.97
C LEU A 22 6.37 0.87 8.16
N LYS A 23 5.79 0.49 9.30
CA LYS A 23 5.92 1.26 10.55
C LYS A 23 7.38 1.35 11.02
N ALA A 24 8.15 0.26 10.92
CA ALA A 24 9.57 0.25 11.24
C ALA A 24 10.38 1.09 10.22
N ALA A 25 10.08 0.98 8.93
CA ALA A 25 10.73 1.81 7.91
C ALA A 25 10.48 3.32 8.14
N ARG A 26 9.25 3.68 8.54
CA ARG A 26 8.90 5.06 8.87
C ARG A 26 9.70 5.59 10.07
N SER A 27 9.97 4.77 11.09
CA SER A 27 10.81 5.21 12.23
C SER A 27 12.26 5.47 11.81
N GLN A 28 12.71 4.83 10.73
CA GLN A 28 13.99 5.07 10.07
C GLN A 28 13.92 6.19 8.99
N ARG A 29 12.86 6.99 8.98
CA ARG A 29 12.65 8.15 8.09
C ARG A 29 12.46 7.82 6.60
N PHE A 30 12.16 6.56 6.28
CA PHE A 30 11.78 6.19 4.91
C PHE A 30 10.36 6.68 4.61
N LYS A 31 10.16 7.11 3.35
CA LYS A 31 8.81 7.28 2.81
C LYS A 31 8.25 5.91 2.42
N LEU A 32 6.93 5.74 2.55
CA LEU A 32 6.30 4.43 2.39
C LEU A 32 5.67 4.30 1.00
N LYS A 33 5.81 3.13 0.41
CA LYS A 33 5.11 2.67 -0.79
C LYS A 33 4.57 1.26 -0.54
N LEU A 34 3.54 0.87 -1.30
CA LEU A 34 3.01 -0.48 -1.28
C LEU A 34 2.69 -0.95 -2.70
N HIS A 35 3.13 -2.15 -3.06
CA HIS A 35 2.46 -2.94 -4.11
C HIS A 35 1.21 -3.55 -3.47
N ALA A 36 0.04 -3.17 -3.99
CA ALA A 36 -1.23 -3.37 -3.33
C ALA A 36 -2.29 -3.92 -4.30
N ASP A 37 -2.99 -4.95 -3.84
CA ASP A 37 -4.15 -5.53 -4.52
C ASP A 37 -3.86 -5.87 -5.99
N GLU A 38 -2.71 -6.50 -6.25
CA GLU A 38 -2.22 -6.81 -7.60
C GLU A 38 -2.83 -8.08 -8.16
N ILE A 39 -2.97 -9.13 -7.35
CA ILE A 39 -3.40 -10.47 -7.79
C ILE A 39 -4.75 -10.85 -7.18
N VAL A 40 -4.99 -10.50 -5.91
CA VAL A 40 -6.29 -10.70 -5.25
C VAL A 40 -6.71 -9.45 -4.46
N PRO A 41 -8.01 -9.25 -4.19
CA PRO A 41 -8.44 -8.19 -3.28
C PRO A 41 -7.95 -8.49 -1.87
N PHE A 42 -6.94 -7.75 -1.39
CA PHE A 42 -6.21 -8.12 -0.18
C PHE A 42 -6.22 -7.02 0.91
N GLY A 43 -6.63 -5.80 0.57
CA GLY A 43 -6.70 -4.66 1.48
C GLY A 43 -5.43 -3.81 1.51
N GLY A 44 -4.59 -3.93 0.49
CA GLY A 44 -3.32 -3.21 0.37
C GLY A 44 -3.52 -1.70 0.21
N ALA A 45 -4.49 -1.29 -0.61
CA ALA A 45 -4.83 0.12 -0.83
C ALA A 45 -5.32 0.79 0.45
N GLU A 46 -6.18 0.12 1.21
CA GLU A 46 -6.68 0.60 2.50
C GLU A 46 -5.55 0.76 3.52
N LEU A 47 -4.59 -0.18 3.54
CA LEU A 47 -3.40 -0.07 4.36
C LEU A 47 -2.53 1.11 3.94
N ALA A 48 -2.29 1.30 2.65
CA ALA A 48 -1.49 2.39 2.11
C ALA A 48 -2.05 3.75 2.54
N VAL A 49 -3.37 3.95 2.38
CA VAL A 49 -4.06 5.18 2.84
C VAL A 49 -3.95 5.36 4.36
N ARG A 50 -4.18 4.29 5.13
CA ARG A 50 -4.11 4.32 6.60
C ARG A 50 -2.72 4.71 7.10
N LEU A 51 -1.67 4.26 6.42
CA LEU A 51 -0.29 4.59 6.76
C LEU A 51 0.20 5.91 6.16
N LYS A 52 -0.64 6.60 5.37
CA LYS A 52 -0.29 7.81 4.60
C LYS A 52 0.93 7.54 3.71
N ALA A 53 0.93 6.39 3.03
CA ALA A 53 1.93 6.05 2.04
C ALA A 53 1.92 7.07 0.89
N VAL A 54 3.08 7.24 0.25
CA VAL A 54 3.22 8.15 -0.90
C VAL A 54 2.43 7.62 -2.09
N SER A 55 2.50 6.31 -2.34
CA SER A 55 1.69 5.66 -3.36
C SER A 55 1.23 4.26 -2.95
N ALA A 56 0.16 3.82 -3.59
CA ALA A 56 -0.25 2.43 -3.71
C ALA A 56 -0.18 2.06 -5.20
N ASP A 57 0.57 1.03 -5.51
CA ASP A 57 0.95 0.64 -6.87
C ASP A 57 0.21 -0.64 -7.29
N HIS A 58 0.00 -0.82 -8.61
CA HIS A 58 -0.82 -1.88 -9.27
C HIS A 58 -2.33 -1.68 -9.20
N LEU A 59 -2.98 -2.07 -8.09
CA LEU A 59 -4.41 -1.87 -7.86
C LEU A 59 -5.36 -2.62 -8.84
N LEU A 60 -4.95 -3.75 -9.43
CA LEU A 60 -5.78 -4.51 -10.38
C LEU A 60 -7.06 -5.06 -9.72
N HIS A 61 -6.96 -5.45 -8.46
CA HIS A 61 -8.04 -6.04 -7.66
C HIS A 61 -8.42 -5.16 -6.46
N VAL A 62 -8.18 -3.85 -6.54
CA VAL A 62 -8.55 -2.90 -5.48
C VAL A 62 -10.06 -2.90 -5.21
N SER A 63 -10.45 -2.84 -3.94
CA SER A 63 -11.86 -2.79 -3.55
C SER A 63 -12.47 -1.40 -3.80
N ASP A 64 -13.80 -1.31 -3.92
CA ASP A 64 -14.52 -0.03 -3.94
C ASP A 64 -14.21 0.85 -2.72
N THR A 65 -13.96 0.22 -1.56
CA THR A 65 -13.57 0.92 -0.34
C THR A 65 -12.16 1.48 -0.48
N GLY A 66 -11.23 0.71 -1.04
CA GLY A 66 -9.88 1.13 -1.39
C GLY A 66 -9.89 2.32 -2.34
N ILE A 67 -10.65 2.25 -3.43
CA ILE A 67 -10.82 3.35 -4.40
C ILE A 67 -11.33 4.63 -3.71
N LYS A 68 -12.42 4.52 -2.94
CA LYS A 68 -13.01 5.67 -2.24
C LYS A 68 -12.05 6.28 -1.22
N ARG A 69 -11.23 5.46 -0.55
CA ARG A 69 -10.22 5.91 0.43
C ARG A 69 -9.05 6.59 -0.26
N LEU A 70 -8.52 6.00 -1.34
CA LEU A 70 -7.46 6.59 -2.14
C LEU A 70 -7.86 7.98 -2.65
N ALA A 71 -9.06 8.10 -3.24
CA ALA A 71 -9.61 9.35 -3.77
C ALA A 71 -9.76 10.47 -2.73
N ARG A 72 -9.87 10.14 -1.44
CA ARG A 72 -10.00 11.08 -0.32
C ARG A 72 -8.70 11.29 0.45
N SER A 73 -7.59 10.74 -0.05
CA SER A 73 -6.30 10.74 0.64
C SER A 73 -5.22 11.46 -0.19
N GLY A 74 -4.04 11.64 0.41
CA GLY A 74 -2.85 12.09 -0.31
C GLY A 74 -2.02 10.96 -0.93
N THR A 75 -2.48 9.70 -0.88
CA THR A 75 -1.78 8.55 -1.44
C THR A 75 -2.06 8.47 -2.93
N ILE A 76 -1.01 8.50 -3.76
CA ILE A 76 -1.13 8.42 -5.21
C ILE A 76 -1.46 6.98 -5.62
N ALA A 77 -2.46 6.80 -6.47
CA ALA A 77 -2.73 5.52 -7.13
C ALA A 77 -1.84 5.39 -8.37
N THR A 78 -0.83 4.53 -8.32
CA THR A 78 0.06 4.26 -9.47
C THR A 78 -0.46 3.05 -10.24
N LEU A 79 -1.12 3.28 -11.36
CA LEU A 79 -1.57 2.22 -12.24
C LEU A 79 -0.42 1.74 -13.13
N LEU A 80 -0.25 0.43 -13.23
CA LEU A 80 0.80 -0.24 -14.01
C LEU A 80 0.12 -1.14 -15.05
N PRO A 81 -0.15 -0.61 -16.27
CA PRO A 81 -0.90 -1.32 -17.32
C PRO A 81 -0.10 -2.40 -18.05
#